data_AF-A0A368VS44-F1
#
_entry.id   AF-A0A368VS44-F1
#
_cell.length_a   1.000
_cell.length_b   1.000
_cell.length_c   1.000
_cell.angle_alpha   90.00
_cell.angle_beta   90.00
_cell.angle_gamma   90.00
#
_symmetry.space_group_name_H-M   'P 1'
#
loop_
_entity.id
_entity.type
_entity.pdbx_description
1 polymer ?
#
loop_
_entity_poly.entity_id
_entity_poly.type
_entity_poly.pdbx_seq_one_letter_code
_entity_poly.pdbx_strand_id
1 'polypeptide(L)' 'MIAQIGLYIVFVTVMSLVRIQSLLRKQQKKEAALYGGLMTVCAVLGSLLLAGVAIPSLVVPYEMIFQPIGKMILGK' A
#
# COMPACT_ATOMS: atom_id res chain seq x y z
N MET A 1 -5.33 7.22 -19.31
CA MET A 1 -4.58 6.24 -18.51
C MET A 1 -3.26 6.78 -17.99
N ILE A 2 -2.24 7.05 -18.84
CA ILE A 2 -0.94 7.59 -18.36
C ILE A 2 -1.07 8.93 -17.61
N ALA A 3 -1.88 9.86 -18.11
CA ALA A 3 -2.11 11.13 -17.42
C ALA A 3 -2.78 10.96 -16.04
N GLN A 4 -3.69 10.00 -15.89
CA GLN A 4 -4.36 9.70 -14.62
C GLN A 4 -3.39 9.07 -13.62
N ILE A 5 -2.53 8.16 -14.08
CA ILE A 5 -1.49 7.54 -13.26
C ILE A 5 -0.46 8.58 -12.83
N GLY A 6 -0.02 9.45 -13.75
CA GLY A 6 0.90 10.55 -13.43
C GLY A 6 0.33 11.50 -12.39
N LEU A 7 -0.94 11.91 -12.55
CA LEU A 7 -1.61 12.80 -11.60
C LEU A 7 -1.81 12.13 -10.23
N TYR A 8 -2.15 10.83 -10.22
CA TYR A 8 -2.26 10.03 -9.00
C TYR A 8 -0.93 9.96 -8.24
N ILE A 9 0.18 9.63 -8.94
CA ILE A 9 1.51 9.55 -8.33
C ILE A 9 1.89 10.91 -7.74
N VAL A 10 1.74 12.00 -8.50
CA VAL A 10 2.05 13.36 -8.02
C VAL A 10 1.23 13.70 -6.77
N PHE A 11 -0.08 13.41 -6.78
CA PHE A 11 -0.95 13.70 -5.65
C PHE A 11 -0.57 12.90 -4.40
N VAL A 12 -0.33 11.60 -4.55
CA VAL A 12 0.07 10.71 -3.43
C VAL A 12 1.44 11.08 -2.88
N THR A 13 2.40 11.43 -3.74
CA THR A 13 3.73 11.89 -3.32
C THR A 13 3.65 13.20 -2.54
N VAL A 14 2.89 14.19 -3.03
CA VAL A 14 2.73 15.47 -2.32
C VAL A 14 2.05 15.28 -0.97
N MET A 15 0.95 14.53 -0.90
CA MET A 15 0.28 14.19 0.36
C MET A 15 1.20 13.47 1.34
N SER A 16 1.99 12.51 0.84
CA SER A 16 2.94 11.75 1.66
C SER A 16 4.05 12.64 2.19
N LEU A 17 4.62 13.52 1.37
CA LEU A 17 5.65 14.47 1.79
C LEU A 17 5.14 15.45 2.85
N VAL A 18 3.93 15.99 2.68
CA VAL A 18 3.31 16.89 3.68
C VAL A 18 3.12 16.17 5.02
N ARG A 19 2.66 14.91 5.02
CA ARG A 19 2.50 14.14 6.26
C ARG A 19 3.83 13.72 6.87
N ILE A 20 4.80 13.26 6.08
CA ILE A 20 6.13 12.91 6.56
C ILE A 20 6.81 14.14 7.19
N GLN A 21 6.71 15.32 6.57
CA GLN A 21 7.21 16.56 7.15
C GLN A 21 6.51 16.91 8.47
N SER A 22 5.19 16.70 8.55
CA SER A 22 4.46 16.90 9.81
C SER A 22 4.89 15.93 10.91
N LEU A 23 5.18 14.67 10.59
CA LEU A 23 5.67 13.68 11.56
C LEU A 23 7.13 13.93 11.97
N LEU A 24 7.97 14.35 11.02
CA LEU A 24 9.36 14.75 11.28
C LEU A 24 9.43 15.98 12.20
N ARG A 25 8.52 16.95 12.01
CA ARG A 25 8.37 18.11 12.92
C ARG A 25 8.04 17.71 14.36
N LYS A 26 7.37 16.58 14.57
CA LYS A 26 7.07 16.00 15.89
C LYS A 26 8.21 15.11 16.43
N GLN A 27 9.37 15.06 15.76
CA GLN A 27 10.50 14.15 16.06
C GLN A 27 10.16 12.64 16.07
N GLN A 28 9.00 12.23 15.56
CA GLN A 28 8.59 10.83 15.53
C GLN A 28 9.17 10.11 14.31
N LYS A 29 10.52 9.99 14.27
CA LYS A 29 11.27 9.41 13.14
C LYS A 29 10.88 7.96 12.82
N LYS A 30 10.55 7.16 13.84
CA LYS A 30 10.09 5.77 13.66
C LYS A 30 8.73 5.71 12.97
N GLU A 31 7.79 6.55 13.38
CA GLU A 31 6.46 6.61 12.78
C GLU A 31 6.52 7.18 11.36
N ALA A 32 7.38 8.16 11.11
CA ALA A 32 7.62 8.69 9.77
C ALA A 32 8.17 7.61 8.81
N ALA A 33 9.08 6.75 9.29
CA ALA A 33 9.61 5.64 8.50
C ALA A 33 8.54 4.58 8.20
N LEU A 34 7.74 4.19 9.20
CA LEU A 34 6.64 3.25 9.02
C LEU A 34 5.58 3.80 8.06
N TYR A 35 5.21 5.08 8.25
CA TYR A 35 4.24 5.78 7.42
C TYR A 35 4.71 5.92 5.98
N GLY A 36 5.99 6.29 5.80
CA GLY A 36 6.63 6.35 4.49
C GLY A 36 6.53 5.00 3.77
N GLY A 37 6.98 3.92 4.42
CA GLY A 37 6.93 2.57 3.85
C GLY A 37 5.52 2.12 3.48
N LEU A 38 4.55 2.30 4.38
CA LEU A 38 3.14 2.00 4.11
C LEU A 38 2.60 2.81 2.93
N MET A 39 2.94 4.10 2.83
CA MET A 39 2.50 4.92 1.71
C MET A 39 3.14 4.52 0.39
N THR A 40 4.40 4.11 0.37
CA THR A 40 5.03 3.59 -0.86
C THR A 40 4.32 2.34 -1.35
N VAL A 41 3.98 1.41 -0.44
CA VAL A 41 3.25 0.18 -0.78
C VAL A 41 1.87 0.51 -1.33
N CYS A 42 1.12 1.40 -0.68
CA CYS A 42 -0.19 1.84 -1.16
C CYS A 42 -0.11 2.55 -2.51
N ALA A 43 0.91 3.39 -2.74
CA ALA A 43 1.11 4.08 -4.01
C ALA A 43 1.38 3.10 -5.16
N VAL A 44 2.19 2.07 -4.91
CA VAL A 44 2.47 1.00 -5.89
C VAL A 44 1.20 0.23 -6.20
N LEU A 45 0.45 -0.20 -5.17
CA LEU A 45 -0.80 -0.94 -5.36
C LEU A 45 -1.86 -0.12 -6.10
N GLY A 46 -2.04 1.16 -5.74
CA GLY A 46 -2.99 2.06 -6.41
C GLY A 46 -2.60 2.34 -7.87
N SER A 47 -1.30 2.47 -8.15
CA SER A 47 -0.82 2.61 -9.54
C SER A 47 -1.07 1.35 -10.36
N LEU A 48 -0.90 0.17 -9.75
CA LEU A 48 -1.14 -1.13 -10.38
C LEU A 48 -2.64 -1.34 -10.69
N LEU A 49 -3.53 -0.91 -9.79
CA LEU A 49 -4.98 -0.88 -10.01
C LEU A 49 -5.37 0.07 -11.15
N LEU A 50 -4.80 1.28 -11.18
CA LEU A 50 -5.08 2.27 -12.23
C LEU A 50 -4.54 1.87 -13.60
N ALA A 51 -3.48 1.07 -13.64
CA ALA A 51 -2.95 0.48 -14.87
C ALA A 51 -3.87 -0.61 -15.45
N GLY A 52 -4.98 -0.94 -14.78
CA GLY A 52 -5.91 -1.97 -15.23
C GLY A 52 -5.31 -3.37 -15.18
N VAL A 53 -4.17 -3.54 -14.50
CA VAL A 53 -3.67 -4.86 -14.16
C VAL A 53 -4.75 -5.47 -13.29
N ALA A 54 -5.33 -6.58 -13.76
CA ALA A 54 -6.22 -7.39 -12.96
C ALA A 54 -5.39 -7.92 -11.80
N ILE A 55 -5.29 -7.13 -10.72
CA ILE A 55 -4.80 -7.62 -9.46
C ILE A 55 -5.80 -8.70 -9.10
N PRO A 56 -5.42 -10.00 -9.12
CA PRO A 56 -6.31 -11.03 -8.63
C PRO A 56 -6.71 -10.54 -7.24
N SER A 57 -8.03 -10.39 -7.04
CA SER A 57 -8.64 -9.78 -5.86
C SER A 57 -7.82 -10.07 -4.61
N LEU A 58 -7.68 -9.13 -3.67
CA LEU A 58 -6.95 -9.33 -2.41
C LEU A 58 -7.27 -10.68 -1.72
N VAL A 59 -8.44 -11.24 -2.02
CA VAL A 59 -8.86 -12.62 -1.74
C VAL A 59 -7.84 -13.69 -2.17
N VAL A 60 -7.23 -13.64 -3.35
CA VAL A 60 -6.32 -14.68 -3.85
C VAL A 60 -5.00 -14.77 -3.07
N PRO A 61 -4.21 -13.70 -2.88
CA PRO A 61 -3.01 -13.79 -2.03
C PRO A 61 -3.36 -14.01 -0.55
N TYR A 62 -4.51 -13.48 -0.09
CA TYR A 62 -4.96 -13.69 1.29
C TYR A 62 -5.41 -15.13 1.53
N GLU A 63 -6.15 -15.76 0.60
CA GLU A 63 -6.46 -17.18 0.63
C GLU A 63 -5.18 -18.02 0.57
N MET A 64 -4.19 -17.66 -0.25
CA MET A 64 -2.96 -18.44 -0.34
C MET A 64 -2.17 -18.47 0.97
N ILE A 65 -2.21 -17.39 1.76
CA ILE A 65 -1.54 -17.30 3.07
C ILE A 65 -2.40 -17.88 4.20
N PHE A 66 -3.71 -17.62 4.18
CA PHE A 66 -4.63 -18.02 5.26
C PHE A 66 -5.28 -19.39 5.05
N GLN A 67 -5.33 -19.95 3.85
CA GLN A 67 -5.74 -21.35 3.62
C GLN A 67 -4.86 -22.35 4.39
N PRO A 68 -3.51 -22.32 4.31
CA PRO A 68 -2.69 -23.29 5.02
C PRO A 68 -2.85 -23.15 6.54
N ILE A 69 -2.98 -21.92 7.05
CA ILE A 69 -3.22 -21.65 8.47
C ILE A 69 -4.61 -22.17 8.88
N GLY A 70 -5.63 -21.91 8.05
CA GLY A 70 -7.00 -22.40 8.27
C GLY A 70 -7.08 -23.92 8.27
N LYS A 71 -6.40 -24.61 7.34
CA LYS A 71 -6.28 -26.08 7.34
C LYS A 71 -5.58 -26.61 8.58
N MET A 72 -4.53 -25.91 9.03
CA MET A 72 -3.76 -26.31 10.21
C MET A 72 -4.57 -26.16 11.51
N ILE A 73 -5.49 -25.18 11.58
CA ILE A 73 -6.34 -24.92 12.75
C ILE A 73 -7.64 -25.75 12.72
N LEU A 74 -8.30 -25.89 11.56
CA LEU A 74 -9.55 -26.66 11.45
C LEU A 74 -9.33 -28.19 11.34
N GLY A 75 -8.09 -28.66 11.16
CA GLY A 75 -7.77 -30.09 11.22
C GLY A 75 -8.53 -30.96 10.22
N LYS A 76 -8.74 -30.48 8.98
CA LYS A 76 -9.21 -31.30 7.86
C LYS A 76 -8.57 -30.92 6.53
#